data_AF-A0A8B6BHY0-F1
#
_entry.id   AF-A0A8B6BHY0-F1
#
_cell.length_a   1.000
_cell.length_b   1.000
_cell.length_c   1.000
_cell.angle_alpha   90.00
_cell.angle_beta   90.00
_cell.angle_gamma   90.00
#
_symmetry.space_group_name_H-M   'P 1'
#
loop_
_entity.id
_entity.type
_entity.pdbx_description
1 polymer ?
#
loop_
_entity_poly.entity_id
_entity_poly.type
_entity_poly.pdbx_seq_one_letter_code
_entity_poly.pdbx_strand_id
1 'polypeptide(L)'
;MNKLKGLECKIVKSSTVLTTYDNSEIRPLGKTTLKLVNAKNGKSYAETFIVVKENTTPILGNQTIQHMNLVTINYDNIQALDINEISLSEKSVFRQYKDVFDGTGCLPGTYRLEIDETVRPVVHPPRKIPVALRDKLKTELERLTDKEMITPVTEPTPWVNNLVIVEKTEQVENLP
;
A
#
# COMPACT_ATOMS: atom_id res chain seq x y z
N MET A 1 37.66 29.66 -7.26
CA MET A 1 37.27 29.29 -5.89
C MET A 1 36.03 30.09 -5.54
N ASN A 2 34.88 29.43 -5.41
CA ASN A 2 33.60 30.10 -5.20
C ASN A 2 33.50 30.56 -3.74
N LYS A 3 33.76 31.85 -3.48
CA LYS A 3 33.53 32.47 -2.16
C LYS A 3 32.07 32.91 -2.08
N LEU A 4 31.34 32.45 -1.07
CA LEU A 4 30.04 33.01 -0.69
C LEU A 4 30.31 34.42 -0.12
N LYS A 5 29.57 35.45 -0.58
CA LYS A 5 29.80 36.84 -0.15
C LYS A 5 29.73 36.92 1.39
N GLY A 6 30.84 37.34 2.02
CA GLY A 6 30.92 37.55 3.47
C GLY A 6 31.32 36.33 4.32
N LEU A 7 31.50 35.14 3.73
CA LEU A 7 31.88 33.92 4.46
C LEU A 7 33.05 33.22 3.73
N GLU A 8 34.20 33.11 4.40
CA GLU A 8 35.32 32.32 3.89
C GLU A 8 35.10 30.83 4.16
N CYS A 9 34.16 30.21 3.44
CA CYS A 9 33.94 28.76 3.49
C CYS A 9 34.21 28.11 2.13
N LYS A 10 34.76 26.88 2.17
CA LYS A 10 34.98 26.07 0.97
C LYS A 10 33.70 25.30 0.65
N ILE A 11 33.31 25.30 -0.62
CA ILE A 11 32.21 24.47 -1.12
C ILE A 11 32.80 23.13 -1.57
N VAL A 12 32.28 22.05 -1.02
CA VAL A 12 32.64 20.67 -1.39
C VAL A 12 31.62 20.16 -2.40
N LYS A 13 32.08 19.55 -3.51
CA LYS A 13 31.17 18.98 -4.51
C LYS A 13 30.28 17.92 -3.88
N SER A 14 29.02 17.88 -4.30
CA SER A 14 28.06 16.86 -3.85
C SER A 14 27.29 16.32 -5.03
N SER A 15 26.94 15.03 -4.98
CA SER A 15 26.09 14.33 -5.96
C SER A 15 24.59 14.41 -5.62
N THR A 16 24.21 15.15 -4.58
CA THR A 16 22.81 15.28 -4.16
C THR A 16 22.02 16.07 -5.21
N VAL A 17 20.86 15.54 -5.61
CA VAL A 17 19.87 16.25 -6.42
C VAL A 17 18.73 16.66 -5.49
N LEU A 18 18.30 17.92 -5.57
CA LEU A 18 17.15 18.42 -4.83
C LEU A 18 15.92 18.35 -5.75
N THR A 19 14.82 17.80 -5.26
CA THR A 19 13.54 17.77 -5.97
C THR A 19 12.60 18.74 -5.26
N THR A 20 12.00 19.66 -6.02
CA THR A 20 11.03 20.61 -5.46
C THR A 20 9.59 20.06 -5.55
N TYR A 21 8.62 20.80 -5.02
CA TYR A 21 7.22 20.35 -4.95
C TYR A 21 6.55 20.22 -6.33
N ASP A 22 7.05 20.94 -7.34
CA ASP A 22 6.56 20.81 -8.73
C ASP A 22 7.25 19.67 -9.50
N ASN A 23 8.03 18.84 -8.80
CA ASN A 23 8.89 17.77 -9.34
C ASN A 23 10.06 18.26 -10.20
N SER A 24 10.40 19.55 -10.21
CA SER A 24 11.63 20.04 -10.84
C SER A 24 12.87 19.64 -10.05
N GLU A 25 13.97 19.41 -10.78
CA GLU A 25 15.28 19.08 -10.22
C GLU A 25 16.18 20.32 -10.13
N ILE A 26 16.77 20.53 -8.95
CA ILE A 26 17.81 21.53 -8.73
C ILE A 26 19.14 20.80 -8.48
N ARG A 27 20.15 21.12 -9.29
CA ARG A 27 21.52 20.62 -9.14
C ARG A 27 22.35 21.59 -8.32
N PRO A 28 22.64 21.29 -7.04
CA PRO A 28 23.39 22.19 -6.19
C PRO A 28 24.86 22.31 -6.64
N LEU A 29 25.46 23.47 -6.35
CA LEU A 29 26.88 23.72 -6.54
C LEU A 29 27.75 22.85 -5.62
N GLY A 30 27.18 22.44 -4.48
CA GLY A 30 27.82 21.56 -3.52
C GLY A 30 27.23 21.72 -2.12
N LYS A 31 28.03 21.35 -1.12
CA LYS A 31 27.71 21.47 0.30
C LYS A 31 28.79 22.29 1.01
N THR A 32 28.41 23.00 2.05
CA THR A 32 29.35 23.73 2.90
C THR A 32 28.87 23.72 4.34
N THR A 33 29.79 23.65 5.30
CA THR A 33 29.46 23.68 6.72
C THR A 33 29.63 25.11 7.23
N LEU A 34 28.57 25.66 7.82
CA LEU A 34 28.55 27.00 8.39
C LEU A 34 28.36 26.92 9.89
N LYS A 35 29.06 27.80 10.61
CA LYS A 35 28.87 28.01 12.05
C LYS A 35 27.73 29.01 12.26
N LEU A 36 26.65 28.54 12.85
CA LEU A 36 25.49 29.32 13.25
C LEU A 36 25.59 29.64 14.74
N VAL A 37 25.13 30.82 15.15
CA VAL A 37 25.07 31.20 16.58
C VAL A 37 23.65 31.60 16.90
N ASN A 38 23.07 30.99 17.93
CA ASN A 38 21.77 31.43 18.43
C ASN A 38 21.99 32.71 19.26
N ALA A 39 21.45 33.83 18.77
CA ALA A 39 21.64 35.16 19.38
C ALA A 39 21.08 35.27 20.80
N LYS A 40 20.09 34.45 21.18
CA LYS A 40 19.45 34.48 22.50
C LYS A 40 20.28 33.81 23.59
N ASN A 41 20.96 32.70 23.27
CA ASN A 41 21.69 31.89 24.25
C ASN A 41 23.21 31.85 24.02
N GLY A 42 23.71 32.43 22.93
CA GLY A 42 25.12 32.47 22.57
C GLY A 42 25.72 31.14 22.10
N LYS A 43 24.92 30.06 22.04
CA LYS A 43 25.41 28.73 21.63
C LYS A 43 25.69 28.69 20.14
N SER A 44 26.79 28.03 19.78
CA SER A 44 27.23 27.84 18.40
C SER A 44 26.92 26.44 17.91
N TYR A 45 26.48 26.32 16.66
CA TYR A 45 26.10 25.08 15.99
C TYR A 45 26.78 25.01 14.63
N ALA A 46 27.34 23.87 14.26
CA ALA A 46 27.95 23.68 12.95
C ALA A 46 27.00 22.84 12.08
N GLU A 47 26.44 23.44 11.04
CA GLU A 47 25.41 22.81 10.21
C GLU A 47 25.81 22.81 8.73
N THR A 48 25.42 21.76 8.02
CA THR A 48 25.77 21.58 6.62
C THR A 48 24.67 22.10 5.71
N PHE A 49 24.99 23.12 4.92
CA PHE A 49 24.11 23.72 3.94
C PHE A 49 24.37 23.15 2.55
N ILE A 50 23.29 23.00 1.79
CA ILE A 50 23.35 22.72 0.36
C ILE A 50 23.34 24.07 -0.35
N VAL A 51 24.36 24.30 -1.18
CA VAL A 51 24.56 25.58 -1.87
C VAL A 51 24.00 25.47 -3.29
N VAL A 52 23.03 26.32 -3.62
CA VAL A 52 22.45 26.44 -4.95
C VAL A 52 22.94 27.71 -5.63
N LYS A 53 22.78 27.83 -6.96
CA LYS A 53 23.25 28.99 -7.73
C LYS A 53 22.29 30.18 -7.61
N GLU A 54 21.02 29.87 -7.41
CA GLU A 54 19.90 30.79 -7.30
C GLU A 54 19.99 31.60 -6.00
N ASN A 55 19.55 32.85 -6.04
CA ASN A 55 19.49 33.69 -4.85
C ASN A 55 18.25 33.33 -4.02
N THR A 56 18.43 32.44 -3.05
CA THR A 56 17.35 31.95 -2.17
C THR A 56 17.59 32.33 -0.71
N THR A 57 16.52 32.36 0.07
CA THR A 57 16.61 32.47 1.53
C THR A 57 17.06 31.13 2.10
N PRO A 58 18.15 31.06 2.87
CA PRO A 58 18.56 29.82 3.52
C PRO A 58 17.48 29.36 4.50
N ILE A 59 17.14 28.07 4.42
CA ILE A 59 16.20 27.43 5.32
C ILE A 59 16.94 26.46 6.24
N LEU A 60 16.42 26.30 7.46
CA LEU A 60 16.90 25.31 8.42
C LEU A 60 15.88 24.17 8.51
N GLY A 61 16.38 22.94 8.48
CA GLY A 61 15.54 21.76 8.64
C GLY A 61 14.96 21.63 10.05
N ASN A 62 13.89 20.85 10.18
CA ASN A 62 13.18 20.61 11.45
C ASN A 62 14.13 20.17 12.59
N GLN A 63 15.03 19.23 12.29
CA GLN A 63 16.00 18.74 13.28
C GLN A 63 16.92 19.86 13.77
N THR A 64 17.44 20.67 12.84
CA THR A 64 18.34 21.78 13.14
C THR A 64 17.65 22.88 13.95
N ILE A 65 16.43 23.29 13.60
CA ILE A 65 15.73 24.36 14.34
C ILE A 65 15.38 23.95 15.78
N GLN A 66 15.05 22.66 16.01
CA GLN A 66 14.82 22.13 17.35
C GLN A 66 16.14 22.03 18.14
N HIS A 67 17.20 21.50 17.52
CA HIS A 67 18.53 21.39 18.14
C HIS A 67 19.12 22.76 18.51
N MET A 68 18.88 23.76 17.67
CA MET A 68 19.26 25.15 17.92
C MET A 68 18.33 25.87 18.91
N ASN A 69 17.28 25.20 19.40
CA ASN A 69 16.28 25.76 20.31
C ASN A 69 15.63 27.05 19.78
N LEU A 70 15.40 27.09 18.46
CA LEU A 70 14.66 28.15 17.77
C LEU A 70 13.15 27.90 17.81
N VAL A 71 12.77 26.61 17.81
CA VAL A 71 11.39 26.14 17.91
C VAL A 71 11.36 24.97 18.90
N THR A 72 10.34 24.96 19.77
CA THR A 72 10.05 23.83 20.66
C THR A 72 8.78 23.15 20.17
N ILE A 73 8.86 21.86 19.86
CA ILE A 73 7.69 21.05 19.51
C ILE A 73 7.22 20.34 20.77
N ASN A 74 5.99 20.61 21.19
CA ASN A 74 5.37 19.95 22.34
C ASN A 74 4.74 18.64 21.87
N TYR A 75 5.52 17.57 21.85
CA TYR A 75 5.06 16.25 21.41
C TYR A 75 3.88 15.73 22.25
N ASP A 76 3.75 16.14 23.52
CA ASP A 76 2.61 15.76 24.38
C ASP A 76 1.24 16.24 23.86
N ASN A 77 1.23 17.31 23.06
CA ASN A 77 0.01 17.83 22.44
C ASN A 77 -0.24 17.24 21.05
N ILE A 78 0.66 16.39 20.57
CA ILE A 78 0.57 15.73 19.28
C ILE A 78 0.25 14.28 19.58
N GLN A 79 -0.90 13.81 19.15
CA GLN A 79 -1.19 12.37 19.16
C GLN A 79 -0.26 11.72 18.13
N ALA A 80 0.96 11.39 18.56
CA ALA A 80 1.86 10.56 17.80
C ALA A 80 1.24 9.16 17.75
N LEU A 81 0.94 8.68 16.55
CA LEU A 81 0.85 7.24 16.37
C LEU A 81 2.24 6.72 16.74
N ASP A 82 2.30 5.79 17.68
CA ASP A 82 3.53 5.15 18.10
C ASP A 82 4.00 4.23 16.96
N ILE A 83 4.51 4.83 15.88
CA ILE A 83 5.16 4.15 14.77
C ILE A 83 6.60 3.94 15.19
N ASN A 84 6.81 3.27 16.31
CA ASN A 84 8.09 2.66 16.65
C ASN A 84 8.34 1.55 15.61
N GLU A 85 9.00 1.91 14.52
CA GLU A 85 9.81 1.06 13.64
C GLU A 85 9.41 -0.41 13.49
N ILE A 86 8.14 -0.68 13.22
CA ILE A 86 7.81 -1.71 12.26
C ILE A 86 7.51 -0.91 11.01
N SER A 87 8.52 -0.77 10.15
CA SER A 87 8.22 -0.70 8.72
C SER A 87 7.25 -1.87 8.50
N LEU A 88 5.95 -1.57 8.38
CA LEU A 88 4.91 -2.53 8.05
C LEU A 88 5.23 -2.98 6.64
N SER A 89 6.25 -3.81 6.54
CA SER A 89 6.62 -4.45 5.30
C SER A 89 5.41 -5.26 4.90
N GLU A 90 5.14 -5.30 3.62
CA GLU A 90 4.13 -6.17 3.04
C GLU A 90 4.21 -7.59 3.65
N LYS A 91 5.43 -8.11 3.82
CA LYS A 91 5.70 -9.41 4.45
C LYS A 91 5.23 -9.53 5.91
N SER A 92 5.37 -8.47 6.72
CA SER A 92 4.92 -8.51 8.12
C SER A 92 3.40 -8.49 8.21
N VAL A 93 2.73 -7.73 7.34
CA VAL A 93 1.26 -7.70 7.25
C VAL A 93 0.71 -9.04 6.78
N PHE A 94 1.26 -9.61 5.71
CA PHE A 94 0.88 -10.94 5.23
C PHE A 94 1.08 -12.02 6.28
N ARG A 95 2.18 -11.96 7.05
CA ARG A 95 2.44 -12.94 8.10
C ARG A 95 1.47 -12.80 9.27
N GLN A 96 1.12 -11.58 9.64
CA GLN A 96 0.24 -11.30 10.77
C GLN A 96 -1.22 -11.65 10.47
N TYR A 97 -1.68 -11.42 9.24
CA TYR A 97 -3.06 -11.63 8.81
C TYR A 97 -3.17 -12.73 7.74
N LYS A 98 -2.34 -13.77 7.85
CA LYS A 98 -2.26 -14.84 6.85
C LYS A 98 -3.64 -15.47 6.57
N ASP A 99 -4.45 -15.62 7.62
CA ASP A 99 -5.81 -16.14 7.59
C ASP A 99 -6.78 -15.31 6.73
N VAL A 100 -6.55 -14.00 6.60
CA VAL A 100 -7.34 -13.11 5.73
C VAL A 100 -6.97 -13.28 4.25
N PHE A 101 -5.73 -13.67 3.99
CA PHE A 101 -5.18 -13.80 2.63
C PHE A 101 -5.14 -15.24 2.11
N ASP A 102 -5.62 -16.21 2.88
CA ASP A 102 -5.60 -17.62 2.53
C ASP A 102 -7.03 -18.19 2.45
N GLY A 103 -7.29 -18.98 1.40
CA GLY A 103 -8.61 -19.58 1.15
C GLY A 103 -9.65 -18.65 0.53
N THR A 104 -10.91 -19.12 0.51
CA THR A 104 -12.06 -18.42 -0.10
C THR A 104 -12.89 -17.64 0.93
N GLY A 105 -12.61 -17.84 2.23
CA GLY A 105 -13.39 -17.27 3.34
C GLY A 105 -14.81 -17.86 3.46
N CYS A 106 -15.44 -17.69 4.62
CA CYS A 106 -16.84 -18.03 4.86
C CYS A 106 -17.44 -17.00 5.83
N LEU A 107 -18.50 -16.31 5.40
CA LEU A 107 -19.21 -15.37 6.26
C LEU A 107 -20.14 -16.16 7.20
N PRO A 108 -20.06 -15.98 8.53
CA PRO A 108 -20.91 -16.70 9.46
C PRO A 108 -22.37 -16.25 9.33
N GLY A 109 -23.28 -17.22 9.42
CA GLY A 109 -24.73 -17.00 9.41
C GLY A 109 -25.43 -17.67 8.24
N THR A 110 -26.77 -17.71 8.31
CA THR A 110 -27.61 -18.28 7.25
C THR A 110 -28.20 -17.15 6.43
N TYR A 111 -28.09 -17.24 5.11
CA TYR A 111 -28.74 -16.32 4.19
C TYR A 111 -30.09 -16.89 3.73
N ARG A 112 -31.16 -16.11 3.87
CA ARG A 112 -32.49 -16.47 3.37
C ARG A 112 -32.78 -15.72 2.08
N LEU A 113 -33.00 -16.47 0.99
CA LEU A 113 -33.49 -15.92 -0.27
C LEU A 113 -35.00 -15.68 -0.16
N GLU A 114 -35.43 -14.43 -0.29
CA GLU A 114 -36.86 -14.09 -0.40
C GLU A 114 -37.34 -14.36 -1.83
N ILE A 115 -38.44 -15.10 -1.96
CA ILE A 115 -39.04 -15.46 -3.23
C ILE A 115 -40.45 -14.88 -3.24
N ASP A 116 -40.83 -14.23 -4.35
CA ASP A 116 -42.21 -13.82 -4.58
C ASP A 116 -43.10 -15.07 -4.73
N GLU A 117 -44.04 -15.24 -3.81
CA GLU A 117 -44.94 -16.40 -3.74
C GLU A 117 -45.87 -16.53 -4.95
N THR A 118 -46.04 -15.47 -5.74
CA THR A 118 -46.85 -15.50 -6.96
C THR A 118 -46.12 -16.18 -8.13
N VAL A 119 -44.79 -16.36 -8.03
CA VAL A 119 -43.97 -16.94 -9.09
C VAL A 119 -44.05 -18.46 -9.05
N ARG A 120 -44.36 -19.07 -10.20
CA ARG A 120 -44.41 -20.52 -10.34
C ARG A 120 -42.99 -21.12 -10.43
N PRO A 121 -42.66 -22.15 -9.63
CA PRO A 121 -41.39 -22.85 -9.74
C PRO A 121 -41.18 -23.51 -11.11
N VAL A 122 -39.93 -23.47 -11.59
CA VAL A 122 -39.55 -24.03 -12.88
C VAL A 122 -38.45 -25.08 -12.69
N VAL A 123 -38.68 -26.25 -13.27
CA VAL A 123 -37.72 -27.36 -13.32
C VAL A 123 -37.23 -27.52 -14.76
N HIS A 124 -35.97 -27.16 -15.00
CA HIS A 124 -35.35 -27.37 -16.30
C HIS A 124 -34.83 -28.82 -16.45
N PRO A 125 -35.05 -29.47 -17.60
CA PRO A 125 -34.52 -30.81 -17.86
C PRO A 125 -32.98 -30.80 -17.96
N PRO A 126 -32.28 -31.87 -17.53
CA PRO A 126 -30.82 -31.93 -17.57
C PRO A 126 -30.25 -31.71 -18.99
N ARG A 127 -29.26 -30.80 -19.10
CA ARG A 127 -28.55 -30.55 -20.36
C ARG A 127 -27.45 -31.59 -20.58
N LYS A 128 -27.29 -32.04 -21.84
CA LYS A 128 -26.16 -32.90 -22.23
C LYS A 128 -24.83 -32.14 -22.13
N ILE A 129 -23.85 -32.72 -21.46
CA ILE A 129 -22.50 -32.16 -21.31
C ILE A 129 -21.58 -32.79 -22.37
N PRO A 130 -20.80 -31.98 -23.12
CA PRO A 130 -19.81 -32.50 -24.06
C PRO A 130 -18.85 -33.48 -23.38
N VAL A 131 -18.52 -34.59 -24.04
CA VAL A 131 -17.68 -35.67 -23.45
C VAL A 131 -16.35 -35.13 -22.95
N ALA A 132 -15.71 -34.23 -23.71
CA ALA A 132 -14.43 -33.61 -23.34
C ALA A 132 -14.46 -32.81 -22.02
N LEU A 133 -15.63 -32.37 -21.56
CA LEU A 133 -15.79 -31.55 -20.36
C LEU A 133 -16.31 -32.34 -19.15
N ARG A 134 -16.75 -33.60 -19.33
CA ARG A 134 -17.39 -34.38 -18.26
C ARG A 134 -16.46 -34.59 -17.06
N ASP A 135 -15.22 -35.00 -17.34
CA ASP A 135 -14.25 -35.28 -16.27
C ASP A 135 -13.82 -34.00 -15.55
N LYS A 136 -13.53 -32.92 -16.31
CA LYS A 136 -13.20 -31.61 -15.74
C LYS A 136 -14.32 -31.08 -14.84
N LEU A 137 -15.56 -31.15 -15.31
CA LEU A 137 -16.71 -30.71 -14.53
C LEU A 137 -16.87 -31.56 -13.26
N LYS A 138 -16.73 -32.88 -13.36
CA LYS A 138 -16.85 -33.77 -12.21
C LYS A 138 -15.83 -33.42 -11.13
N THR A 139 -14.56 -33.27 -11.51
CA THR A 139 -13.49 -32.86 -10.59
C THR A 139 -13.78 -31.51 -9.94
N GLU A 140 -14.30 -30.54 -10.68
CA GLU A 140 -14.64 -29.24 -10.11
C GLU A 140 -15.82 -29.31 -9.12
N LEU A 141 -16.85 -30.11 -9.41
CA LEU A 141 -17.97 -30.32 -8.50
C LEU A 141 -17.52 -31.05 -7.22
N GLU A 142 -16.64 -32.05 -7.33
CA GLU A 142 -16.00 -32.71 -6.19
C GLU A 142 -15.22 -31.69 -5.36
N ARG A 143 -14.36 -30.88 -5.99
CA ARG A 143 -13.58 -29.82 -5.33
C ARG A 143 -14.46 -28.79 -4.60
N LEU A 144 -15.59 -28.40 -5.18
CA LEU A 144 -16.53 -27.45 -4.56
C LEU A 144 -17.28 -28.08 -3.38
N THR A 145 -17.59 -29.38 -3.47
CA THR A 145 -18.22 -30.14 -2.39
C THR A 145 -17.26 -30.33 -1.23
N ASP A 146 -16.00 -30.68 -1.50
CA ASP A 146 -14.94 -30.83 -0.50
C ASP A 146 -14.63 -29.52 0.24
N LYS A 147 -14.84 -28.37 -0.43
CA LYS A 147 -14.73 -27.04 0.18
C LYS A 147 -16.01 -26.59 0.90
N GLU A 148 -17.01 -27.46 1.01
CA GLU A 148 -18.31 -27.17 1.65
C GLU A 148 -19.04 -25.96 1.02
N MET A 149 -18.74 -25.63 -0.25
CA MET A 149 -19.38 -24.52 -0.97
C MET A 149 -20.73 -24.92 -1.58
N ILE A 150 -20.86 -26.20 -1.94
CA ILE A 150 -22.09 -26.80 -2.46
C ILE A 150 -22.31 -28.16 -1.80
N THR A 151 -23.56 -28.62 -1.78
CA THR A 151 -23.93 -29.92 -1.21
C THR A 151 -24.77 -30.69 -2.23
N PRO A 152 -24.56 -32.01 -2.39
CA PRO A 152 -25.42 -32.84 -3.22
C PRO A 152 -26.82 -32.93 -2.62
N VAL A 153 -27.84 -32.70 -3.45
CA VAL A 153 -29.25 -32.83 -3.06
C VAL A 153 -29.85 -34.01 -3.83
N THR A 154 -30.42 -34.97 -3.10
CA THR A 154 -31.07 -36.16 -3.67
C THR A 154 -32.59 -36.06 -3.68
N GLU A 155 -33.14 -35.11 -2.93
CA GLU A 155 -34.56 -34.87 -2.80
C GLU A 155 -35.09 -33.92 -3.90
N PRO A 156 -36.33 -34.10 -4.38
CA PRO A 156 -36.90 -33.24 -5.42
C PRO A 156 -37.02 -31.79 -4.95
N THR A 157 -36.46 -30.85 -5.72
CA THR A 157 -36.59 -29.41 -5.47
C THR A 157 -37.61 -28.76 -6.41
N PRO A 158 -38.35 -27.74 -5.96
CA PRO A 158 -39.27 -27.00 -6.84
C PRO A 158 -38.56 -26.25 -7.98
N TRP A 159 -37.27 -25.93 -7.79
CA TRP A 159 -36.47 -25.16 -8.72
C TRP A 159 -35.24 -25.96 -9.16
N VAL A 160 -35.08 -26.12 -10.47
CA VAL A 160 -33.88 -26.73 -11.07
C VAL A 160 -33.43 -25.89 -12.25
N ASN A 161 -32.20 -25.40 -12.18
CA ASN A 161 -31.58 -24.59 -13.22
C ASN A 161 -30.58 -25.40 -14.05
N ASN A 162 -30.42 -25.02 -15.31
CA ASN A 162 -29.41 -25.62 -16.18
C ASN A 162 -28.00 -25.17 -15.80
N LEU A 163 -27.06 -26.11 -15.78
CA LEU A 163 -25.63 -25.80 -15.66
C LEU A 163 -25.07 -25.31 -17.01
N VAL A 164 -24.23 -24.27 -16.95
CA VAL A 164 -23.45 -23.76 -18.08
C VAL A 164 -21.98 -23.82 -17.72
N ILE A 165 -21.17 -24.39 -18.62
CA ILE A 165 -19.71 -24.54 -18.42
C ILE A 165 -19.01 -23.51 -19.28
N VAL A 166 -18.11 -22.75 -18.68
CA VAL A 166 -17.26 -21.77 -19.37
C VAL A 166 -15.80 -22.15 -19.10
N GLU A 167 -15.08 -22.53 -20.15
CA GLU A 167 -13.63 -22.75 -20.05
C GLU A 167 -12.92 -21.41 -20.12
N LYS A 168 -12.31 -20.99 -19.01
CA LYS A 168 -11.46 -19.80 -18.97
C LYS A 168 -10.05 -20.20 -19.44
N THR A 169 -9.55 -19.57 -20.49
CA THR A 169 -8.13 -19.66 -20.85
C THR A 169 -7.33 -18.87 -19.81
N GLU A 170 -6.25 -19.44 -19.28
CA GLU A 170 -5.37 -18.70 -18.37
C GLU A 170 -4.73 -17.54 -19.14
N GLN A 171 -5.18 -16.32 -18.86
CA GLN A 171 -4.35 -15.17 -19.12
C GLN A 171 -3.23 -15.23 -18.09
N VAL A 172 -2.00 -15.40 -18.55
CA VAL A 172 -0.81 -15.29 -17.70
C VAL A 172 -0.75 -13.85 -17.20
N GLU A 173 -1.37 -13.61 -16.06
CA GLU A 173 -1.34 -12.35 -15.35
C GLU A 173 0.06 -12.26 -14.74
N ASN A 174 1.01 -11.75 -15.53
CA ASN A 174 2.32 -11.34 -15.03
C ASN A 174 2.09 -10.20 -14.04
N LEU A 175 1.94 -10.52 -12.75
CA LEU A 175 2.09 -9.51 -11.70
C LEU A 175 3.59 -9.14 -11.61
N PRO A 176 3.92 -7.83 -11.61
CA PRO A 176 5.27 -7.36 -11.32
C PRO A 176 5.73 -7.67 -9.89
#